data_AF-A0A2M8E2S2-F1
#
_entry.id   AF-A0A2M8E2S2-F1
#
_cell.length_a   1.000
_cell.length_b   1.000
_cell.length_c   1.000
_cell.angle_alpha   90.00
_cell.angle_beta   90.00
_cell.angle_gamma   90.00
#
_symmetry.space_group_name_H-M   'P 1'
#
loop_
_entity.id
_entity.type
_entity.pdbx_description
1 polymer ?
#
loop_
_entity_poly.entity_id
_entity_poly.type
_entity_poly.pdbx_seq_one_letter_code
_entity_poly.pdbx_strand_id
1 'polypeptide(L)' 'GATGGEVMTLAKAIQTSVYERFGIFLEIEPVVV' A
#
# COMPACT_ATOMS: atom_id res chain seq x y z
N GLY A 1 13.54 -9.02 -10.78
CA GLY A 1 13.16 -8.02 -9.76
C GLY A 1 11.69 -7.73 -9.91
N ALA A 2 11.03 -7.25 -8.86
CA ALA A 2 9.64 -6.81 -8.94
C ALA A 2 9.51 -5.49 -9.73
N THR A 3 8.37 -5.29 -10.35
CA THR A 3 7.98 -4.05 -11.05
C THR A 3 7.31 -3.07 -10.09
N GLY A 4 7.28 -1.78 -10.45
CA GLY A 4 6.53 -0.78 -9.70
C GLY A 4 5.04 -1.11 -9.57
N GLY A 5 4.43 -1.71 -10.61
CA GLY A 5 3.03 -2.11 -10.59
C GLY A 5 2.72 -3.22 -9.58
N GLU A 6 3.61 -4.20 -9.45
CA GLU A 6 3.48 -5.27 -8.43
C GLU A 6 3.58 -4.70 -7.01
N VAL A 7 4.51 -3.77 -6.78
CA VAL A 7 4.66 -3.08 -5.48
C VAL A 7 3.40 -2.26 -5.15
N MET A 8 2.88 -1.49 -6.10
CA MET A 8 1.67 -0.70 -5.88
C MET A 8 0.42 -1.55 -5.66
N THR A 9 0.34 -2.73 -6.28
CA THR A 9 -0.77 -3.68 -6.06
C THR A 9 -0.75 -4.20 -4.63
N LEU A 10 0.42 -4.63 -4.15
CA LEU A 10 0.57 -5.10 -2.78
C LEU A 10 0.32 -3.99 -1.75
N ALA A 11 0.86 -2.78 -1.99
CA ALA A 11 0.65 -1.64 -1.11
C ALA A 11 -0.83 -1.31 -0.91
N LYS A 12 -1.65 -1.40 -1.97
CA LYS A 12 -3.11 -1.23 -1.87
C LYS A 12 -3.78 -2.32 -1.05
N ALA A 13 -3.40 -3.58 -1.23
CA ALA A 13 -3.96 -4.69 -0.45
C ALA A 13 -3.66 -4.53 1.05
N ILE A 14 -2.44 -4.09 1.39
CA ILE A 14 -2.05 -3.80 2.78
C ILE A 14 -2.87 -2.64 3.34
N GLN A 15 -3.00 -1.53 2.59
CA GLN A 15 -3.82 -0.38 3.00
C GLN A 15 -5.26 -0.78 3.32
N THR A 16 -5.91 -1.53 2.42
CA THR A 16 -7.27 -2.03 2.64
C THR A 16 -7.35 -2.88 3.89
N SER A 17 -6.46 -3.86 4.05
CA SER A 17 -6.47 -4.75 5.21
C SER A 17 -6.27 -4.00 6.53
N VAL A 18 -5.38 -3.00 6.56
CA VAL A 18 -5.13 -2.19 7.75
C VAL A 18 -6.32 -1.30 8.07
N TYR A 19 -6.91 -0.67 7.06
CA TYR A 19 -8.10 0.16 7.26
C TYR A 19 -9.28 -0.68 7.79
N GLU A 20 -9.55 -1.85 7.19
CA GLU A 20 -10.64 -2.72 7.62
C GLU A 20 -10.45 -3.25 9.05
N ARG A 21 -9.21 -3.56 9.44
CA ARG A 21 -8.93 -4.19 10.74
C ARG A 21 -8.72 -3.20 11.87
N PHE A 22 -8.22 -2.00 11.58
CA PHE A 22 -7.78 -1.04 12.59
C PHE A 22 -8.40 0.36 12.42
N GLY A 23 -9.08 0.65 11.32
CA GLY A 23 -9.69 1.96 11.07
C GLY A 23 -8.70 3.08 10.79
N ILE A 24 -7.45 2.75 10.41
CA ILE A 24 -6.38 3.72 10.13
C ILE A 24 -5.93 3.64 8.67
N PHE A 25 -5.56 4.79 8.12
CA PHE A 25 -4.85 4.87 6.84
C PHE A 25 -3.35 5.03 7.10
N LEU A 26 -2.53 4.25 6.39
CA LEU A 26 -1.08 4.41 6.50
C LEU A 26 -0.61 5.52 5.55
N GLU A 27 0.37 6.30 5.97
CA GLU A 27 1.08 7.20 5.06
C GLU A 27 2.07 6.39 4.22
N ILE A 28 2.12 6.68 2.92
CA ILE A 28 3.08 6.06 2.01
C ILE A 28 4.34 6.93 2.02
N GLU A 29 5.44 6.38 2.53
CA GLU A 29 6.76 7.04 2.50
C GLU A 29 7.32 7.25 1.07
N PRO A 30 7.27 6.27 0.14
CA PRO A 30 7.85 6.49 -1.19
C PRO A 30 7.03 7.47 -2.02
N VAL A 31 7.74 8.43 -2.62
CA VAL A 31 7.19 9.28 -3.68
C VAL A 31 7.11 8.47 -4.97
N VAL A 32 5.89 8.27 -5.47
CA VAL A 32 5.66 7.65 -6.78
C VAL A 32 5.82 8.72 -7.85
N VAL A 33 6.77 8.53 -8.77
CA VAL A 33 7.03 9.41 -9.93
C VAL A 33 6.58 8.77 -11.24
#